data_AF-A0A3A3Z3X9-F1
#
_entry.id   AF-A0A3A3Z3X9-F1
#
_cell.length_a   1.000
_cell.length_b   1.000
_cell.length_c   1.000
_cell.angle_alpha   90.00
_cell.angle_beta   90.00
_cell.angle_gamma   90.00
#
_symmetry.space_group_name_H-M   'P 1'
#
loop_
_entity.id
_entity.type
_entity.pdbx_description
1 polymer ?
#
loop_
_entity_poly.entity_id
_entity_poly.type
_entity_poly.pdbx_seq_one_letter_code
_entity_poly.pdbx_strand_id
1 'polypeptide(L)' 'MAGFQVTEVQKALKGANYPMDGAALSELAQSNGADQELVDALKGVREVDGPNTVMQELKGQLGGPTDG' A
#
# COMPACT_ATOMS: atom_id res chain seq x y z
N MET A 1 1.69 9.22 -15.71
CA MET A 1 1.84 8.96 -14.27
C MET A 1 1.36 7.55 -14.05
N ALA A 2 2.26 6.64 -13.70
CA ALA A 2 1.89 5.28 -13.33
C ALA A 2 1.52 5.31 -11.84
N GLY A 3 0.31 4.88 -11.50
CA GLY A 3 -0.03 4.67 -10.09
C GLY A 3 0.25 3.22 -9.68
N PHE A 4 0.21 2.93 -8.39
CA PHE A 4 0.56 1.59 -7.89
C PHE A 4 -0.45 0.54 -8.36
N GLN A 5 0.04 -0.64 -8.73
CA GLN A 5 -0.83 -1.78 -9.05
C GLN A 5 -1.35 -2.42 -7.76
N VAL A 6 -2.63 -2.79 -7.74
CA VAL A 6 -3.26 -3.44 -6.58
C VAL A 6 -2.50 -4.70 -6.16
N THR A 7 -2.01 -5.48 -7.11
CA THR A 7 -1.24 -6.71 -6.87
C THR A 7 0.10 -6.44 -6.19
N GLU A 8 0.78 -5.35 -6.55
CA GLU A 8 2.05 -4.92 -5.93
C GLU A 8 1.80 -4.48 -4.49
N VAL A 9 0.77 -3.67 -4.25
CA VAL A 9 0.37 -3.25 -2.90
C VAL A 9 0.00 -4.46 -2.04
N GLN A 10 -0.80 -5.39 -2.56
CA GLN A 10 -1.17 -6.60 -1.83
C GLN A 10 0.04 -7.48 -1.49
N LYS A 11 1.02 -7.58 -2.40
CA LYS A 11 2.26 -8.33 -2.16
C LYS A 11 3.13 -7.64 -1.11
N ALA A 12 3.26 -6.31 -1.18
CA ALA A 12 4.00 -5.50 -0.23
C ALA A 12 3.42 -5.58 1.19
N LEU A 13 2.10 -5.76 1.32
CA LEU A 13 1.41 -5.85 2.61
C LEU A 13 1.19 -7.29 3.08
N LYS A 14 1.83 -8.26 2.43
CA LYS A 14 1.72 -9.67 2.81
C LYS A 14 2.33 -9.87 4.20
N GLY A 15 1.54 -10.45 5.10
CA GLY A 15 1.95 -10.68 6.49
C GLY A 15 1.67 -9.53 7.44
N ALA A 16 0.92 -8.50 7.00
CA ALA A 16 0.42 -7.45 7.88
C ALA A 16 -0.50 -8.03 8.96
N ASN A 17 -0.26 -7.66 10.22
CA ASN A 17 -1.10 -8.01 11.36
C ASN A 17 -2.01 -6.83 11.70
N TYR A 18 -3.15 -6.77 11.02
CA TYR A 18 -4.13 -5.71 11.22
C TYR A 18 -4.78 -5.76 12.62
N PRO A 19 -5.18 -4.60 13.18
CA PRO A 19 -5.01 -3.25 12.65
C PRO A 19 -3.54 -2.77 12.68
N MET A 20 -3.12 -2.04 11.65
CA MET A 20 -1.77 -1.45 11.55
C MET A 20 -1.86 0.02 11.16
N ASP A 21 -0.88 0.82 11.55
CA ASP A 21 -0.74 2.22 11.14
C ASP A 21 0.07 2.38 9.85
N GLY A 22 -0.06 3.52 9.19
CA GLY A 22 0.69 3.81 7.96
C GLY A 22 2.20 3.68 8.11
N ALA A 23 2.74 3.99 9.30
CA ALA A 23 4.15 3.81 9.59
C ALA A 23 4.55 2.32 9.56
N ALA A 24 3.89 1.45 10.30
CA ALA A 24 4.23 0.02 10.30
C ALA A 24 3.92 -0.66 8.96
N LEU A 25 2.87 -0.23 8.24
CA LEU A 25 2.62 -0.68 6.87
C LEU A 25 3.76 -0.30 5.93
N SER A 26 4.29 0.93 6.06
CA SER A 26 5.38 1.41 5.22
C SER A 26 6.66 0.61 5.45
N GLU A 27 6.98 0.29 6.70
CA GLU A 27 8.13 -0.56 7.04
C GLU A 27 7.95 -1.99 6.52
N LEU A 28 6.75 -2.56 6.68
CA LEU A 28 6.43 -3.88 6.17
C LEU A 28 6.53 -3.93 4.64
N ALA A 29 5.95 -2.94 3.97
CA ALA A 29 6.02 -2.80 2.52
C ALA A 29 7.48 -2.70 2.05
N GLN A 30 8.28 -1.83 2.69
CA GLN A 30 9.70 -1.68 2.40
C GLN A 30 10.46 -3.00 2.58
N SER A 31 10.20 -3.71 3.68
CA SER A 31 10.81 -5.02 3.96
C SER A 31 10.39 -6.09 2.94
N ASN A 32 9.20 -5.96 2.35
CA ASN A 32 8.71 -6.83 1.29
C ASN A 32 9.17 -6.41 -0.12
N GLY A 33 10.01 -5.37 -0.22
CA GLY A 33 10.57 -4.88 -1.48
C GLY A 33 9.65 -3.92 -2.25
N ALA A 34 8.78 -3.20 -1.55
CA ALA A 34 8.00 -2.13 -2.14
C ALA A 34 8.89 -0.93 -2.54
N ASP A 35 8.47 -0.24 -3.60
CA ASP A 35 9.10 1.00 -4.02
C ASP A 35 8.94 2.11 -2.99
N GLN A 36 9.90 3.04 -2.97
CA GLN A 36 9.93 4.15 -2.04
C GLN A 36 8.67 5.03 -2.14
N GLU A 37 8.12 5.21 -3.34
CA GLU A 37 6.86 5.93 -3.56
C GLU A 37 5.69 5.25 -2.84
N LEU A 38 5.60 3.90 -2.87
CA LEU A 38 4.55 3.15 -2.17
C LEU A 38 4.75 3.23 -0.65
N VAL A 39 5.99 3.14 -0.18
CA VAL A 39 6.35 3.29 1.24
C VAL A 39 5.93 4.66 1.76
N ASP A 40 6.25 5.73 1.02
CA ASP A 40 5.92 7.08 1.43
C ASP A 40 4.41 7.36 1.32
N ALA A 41 3.72 6.76 0.34
CA ALA A 41 2.26 6.76 0.26
C ALA A 41 1.64 6.13 1.53
N LEU A 42 2.15 4.97 1.95
CA LEU A 42 1.69 4.24 3.13
C LEU A 42 1.95 5.01 4.43
N LYS A 43 3.08 5.72 4.57
CA LYS A 43 3.36 6.55 5.76
C LYS A 43 2.30 7.62 6.03
N GLY A 44 1.65 8.13 4.99
CA GLY A 44 0.59 9.13 5.09
C GLY A 44 -0.77 8.55 5.48
N VAL A 45 -0.92 7.22 5.45
CA VAL A 45 -2.17 6.53 5.73
C VAL A 45 -2.39 6.44 7.24
N ARG A 46 -3.65 6.53 7.66
CA ARG A 46 -4.04 6.32 9.05
C ARG A 46 -4.01 4.84 9.43
N GLU A 47 -4.48 4.53 10.62
CA GLU A 47 -4.75 3.16 11.03
C GLU A 47 -5.72 2.50 10.06
N VAL A 48 -5.36 1.30 9.61
CA VAL A 48 -6.15 0.48 8.71
C VAL A 48 -6.45 -0.86 9.37
N ASP A 49 -7.68 -1.31 9.17
CA ASP A 49 -8.15 -2.58 9.73
C ASP A 49 -7.97 -3.76 8.76
N GLY A 50 -7.50 -3.50 7.55
CA GLY A 50 -7.32 -4.55 6.56
C GLY A 50 -6.92 -4.04 5.17
N PRO A 51 -6.66 -4.97 4.23
CA PRO A 51 -6.25 -4.65 2.87
C PRO A 51 -7.25 -3.75 2.12
N ASN A 52 -8.55 -3.91 2.41
CA ASN A 52 -9.60 -3.09 1.81
C ASN A 52 -9.49 -1.61 2.20
N THR A 53 -9.22 -1.32 3.47
CA THR A 53 -9.06 0.05 3.96
C THR A 53 -7.82 0.68 3.33
N VAL A 54 -6.72 -0.07 3.22
CA VAL A 54 -5.51 0.40 2.53
C VAL A 54 -5.79 0.78 1.09
N MET A 55 -6.52 -0.05 0.34
CA MET A 55 -6.88 0.27 -1.05
C MET A 55 -7.78 1.50 -1.16
N GLN A 56 -8.66 1.75 -0.18
CA GLN A 56 -9.48 2.96 -0.16
C GLN A 56 -8.64 4.21 0.08
N GLU A 57 -7.71 4.15 1.04
CA GLU A 57 -6.81 5.26 1.36
C GLU A 57 -5.84 5.55 0.20
N LEU A 58 -5.36 4.50 -0.47
CA LEU A 58 -4.48 4.62 -1.63
C LEU A 58 -5.24 4.86 -2.95
N LYS A 59 -6.58 4.86 -2.97
CA LYS A 59 -7.38 4.94 -4.21
C LYS A 59 -7.02 6.11 -5.14
N GLY A 60 -6.57 7.23 -4.60
CA GLY A 60 -6.11 8.39 -5.39
C GLY A 60 -4.70 8.25 -5.98
N GLN A 61 -3.92 7.28 -5.50
CA GLN A 61 -2.54 6.98 -5.90
C GLN A 61 -2.42 5.65 -6.65
N LEU A 62 -3.44 4.79 -6.57
CA LEU A 62 -3.55 3.57 -7.37
C LEU A 62 -3.70 3.92 -8.84
N GLY A 63 -2.89 3.27 -9.67
CA GLY A 63 -3.01 3.37 -11.12
C GLY A 63 -4.19 2.53 -11.54
N GLY A 64 -5.18 3.13 -12.20
CA GLY A 64 -6.24 2.37 -12.87
C GLY A 64 -5.64 1.36 -13.85
N PRO A 65 -6.43 0.34 -14.27
CA PRO A 65 -5.91 -0.82 -14.99
C PRO A 65 -5.04 -0.36 -16.15
N THR A 66 -3.78 -0.75 -16.13
CA THR A 66 -2.94 -0.71 -17.31
C THR A 66 -3.57 -1.68 -18.32
N ASP A 67 -4.50 -1.18 -19.13
CA ASP A 67 -4.85 -1.79 -20.42
C ASP A 67 -3.56 -1.88 -21.23
N GLY A 68 -3.11 -3.11 -21.43
CA GLY A 68 -2.04 -3.48 -22.35
C GLY A 68 -2.60 -4.37 -23.45
#